data_AF-A0A4Y8M0N7-F1
#
_entry.id   AF-A0A4Y8M0N7-F1
#
_cell.length_a   1.000
_cell.length_b   1.000
_cell.length_c   1.000
_cell.angle_alpha   90.00
_cell.angle_beta   90.00
_cell.angle_gamma   90.00
#
_symmetry.space_group_name_H-M   'P 1'
#
loop_
_entity.id
_entity.type
_entity.pdbx_description
1 polymer ?
#
loop_
_entity_poly.entity_id
_entity_poly.type
_entity_poly.pdbx_seq_one_letter_code
_entity_poly.pdbx_strand_id
1 'polypeptide(L)'
;MGAYQGYQDIIRSLFGSEIAVVLSGRDGYKDSDGLLQRIVQYGEELSINVDLSIKEPNKENHYYKGFQYTVVTTINGQELPIGDGGFVDWTQQLLGNKRERLMISAIGLDRLIAQMPAVDVSAQDTPSSKQNG
;
A
#
# COMPACT_ATOMS: atom_id res chain seq x y z
N MET A 1 9.06 -15.81 -14.79
CA MET A 1 10.15 -14.87 -14.45
C MET A 1 9.62 -14.02 -13.30
N GLY A 2 9.74 -14.56 -12.08
CA GLY A 2 9.08 -14.01 -10.89
C GLY A 2 10.06 -13.16 -10.11
N ALA A 3 9.74 -11.89 -9.93
CA ALA A 3 10.41 -11.01 -8.99
C ALA A 3 9.41 -9.91 -8.60
N TYR A 4 9.24 -9.71 -7.29
CA TYR A 4 8.51 -8.61 -6.64
C TYR A 4 6.98 -8.75 -6.43
N GLN A 5 6.50 -9.92 -6.00
CA GLN A 5 5.16 -10.04 -5.38
C GLN A 5 5.19 -9.96 -3.83
N GLY A 6 6.33 -9.61 -3.22
CA GLY A 6 6.54 -9.77 -1.77
C GLY A 6 5.39 -9.28 -0.87
N TYR A 7 4.86 -8.07 -1.08
CA TYR A 7 3.71 -7.60 -0.30
C TYR A 7 2.41 -8.34 -0.64
N GLN A 8 2.16 -8.64 -1.90
CA GLN A 8 0.98 -9.41 -2.32
C GLN A 8 1.02 -10.82 -1.72
N ASP A 9 2.18 -11.48 -1.74
CA ASP A 9 2.40 -12.80 -1.17
C ASP A 9 2.19 -12.80 0.35
N ILE A 10 2.72 -11.79 1.05
CA ILE A 10 2.53 -11.64 2.50
C ILE A 10 1.05 -11.42 2.82
N ILE A 11 0.38 -10.49 2.16
CA ILE A 11 -1.04 -10.18 2.43
C ILE A 11 -1.94 -11.37 2.07
N ARG A 12 -1.69 -12.03 0.94
CA ARG A 12 -2.40 -13.24 0.53
C ARG A 12 -2.18 -14.36 1.53
N SER A 13 -0.95 -14.58 1.98
CA SER A 13 -0.63 -15.66 2.92
C SER A 13 -1.19 -15.43 4.32
N LEU A 14 -1.21 -14.19 4.82
CA LEU A 14 -1.63 -13.89 6.19
C LEU A 14 -3.14 -13.67 6.31
N PHE A 15 -3.76 -13.08 5.28
CA PHE A 15 -5.14 -12.61 5.35
C PHE A 15 -6.05 -13.20 4.25
N GLY A 16 -5.52 -14.06 3.38
CA GLY A 16 -6.29 -14.66 2.29
C GLY A 16 -6.88 -13.64 1.32
N SER A 17 -6.24 -12.47 1.21
CA SER A 17 -6.79 -11.29 0.54
C SER A 17 -5.78 -10.67 -0.42
N GLU A 18 -6.27 -9.93 -1.41
CA GLU A 18 -5.45 -9.24 -2.39
C GLU A 18 -5.27 -7.76 -2.02
N ILE A 19 -4.24 -7.17 -2.60
CA ILE A 19 -4.00 -5.72 -2.51
C ILE A 19 -4.64 -5.03 -3.72
N ALA A 20 -5.30 -3.90 -3.46
CA ALA A 20 -5.68 -2.93 -4.47
C ALA A 20 -4.99 -1.58 -4.23
N VAL A 21 -4.83 -0.80 -5.30
CA VAL A 21 -4.25 0.54 -5.27
C VAL A 21 -5.28 1.53 -5.80
N VAL A 22 -5.60 2.52 -4.97
CA VAL A 22 -6.55 3.59 -5.28
C VAL A 22 -5.80 4.89 -5.51
N LEU A 23 -5.86 5.41 -6.72
CA LEU A 23 -5.24 6.67 -7.14
C LEU A 23 -6.21 7.84 -6.94
N SER A 24 -5.70 9.01 -6.56
CA SER A 24 -6.49 10.23 -6.40
C SER A 24 -5.68 11.46 -6.76
N GLY A 25 -6.22 12.29 -7.65
CA GLY A 25 -5.55 13.49 -8.16
C GLY A 25 -5.35 14.55 -7.09
N ARG A 26 -4.23 15.28 -7.17
CA ARG A 26 -3.85 16.39 -6.29
C ARG A 26 -3.43 17.59 -7.13
N ASP A 27 -3.54 18.78 -6.56
CA ASP A 27 -3.00 20.00 -7.18
C ASP A 27 -1.46 20.02 -7.10
N GLY A 28 -0.83 21.01 -7.74
CA GLY A 28 0.62 21.24 -7.69
C GLY A 28 1.37 20.86 -8.96
N TYR A 29 0.83 19.95 -9.77
CA TYR A 29 1.32 19.66 -11.14
C TYR A 29 0.20 19.86 -12.17
N LYS A 30 0.58 20.15 -13.42
CA LYS A 30 -0.35 20.64 -14.46
C LYS A 30 -1.30 19.59 -15.03
N ASP A 31 -0.90 18.32 -15.05
CA ASP A 31 -1.64 17.24 -15.72
C ASP A 31 -1.76 16.02 -14.79
N SER A 32 -2.41 16.23 -13.64
CA SER A 32 -2.65 15.17 -12.66
C SER A 32 -3.53 14.07 -13.23
N ASP A 33 -4.65 14.43 -13.85
CA ASP A 33 -5.64 13.48 -14.33
C ASP A 33 -5.10 12.65 -15.51
N GLY A 34 -4.44 13.30 -16.48
CA GLY A 34 -3.80 12.60 -17.58
C GLY A 34 -2.64 11.72 -17.14
N LEU A 35 -1.92 12.08 -16.07
CA LEU A 35 -0.92 11.20 -15.47
C LEU A 35 -1.56 9.95 -14.85
N LEU A 36 -2.66 10.10 -14.10
CA LEU A 36 -3.34 8.96 -13.48
C LEU A 36 -3.85 7.97 -14.51
N GLN A 37 -4.46 8.46 -15.59
CA GLN A 37 -4.91 7.61 -16.70
C GLN A 37 -3.76 6.83 -17.32
N ARG A 38 -2.61 7.49 -17.55
CA ARG A 38 -1.40 6.84 -18.08
C ARG A 38 -0.83 5.80 -17.13
N ILE A 39 -0.90 6.01 -15.82
CA ILE A 39 -0.47 5.02 -14.81
C ILE A 39 -1.34 3.77 -14.90
N VAL A 40 -2.67 3.93 -14.96
CA VAL A 40 -3.60 2.79 -15.10
C VAL A 40 -3.34 2.04 -16.39
N GLN A 41 -3.30 2.74 -17.53
CA GLN A 41 -3.02 2.14 -18.83
C GLN A 41 -1.67 1.40 -18.84
N TYR A 42 -0.62 2.01 -18.30
CA TYR A 42 0.70 1.38 -18.23
C TYR A 42 0.71 0.15 -17.32
N GLY A 43 -0.07 0.15 -16.23
CA GLY A 43 -0.25 -1.02 -15.36
C GLY A 43 -0.93 -2.18 -16.08
N GLU A 44 -1.96 -1.89 -16.87
CA GLU A 44 -2.66 -2.86 -17.72
C GLU A 44 -1.72 -3.44 -18.80
N GLU A 45 -0.98 -2.58 -19.51
CA GLU A 45 -0.01 -2.97 -20.54
C GLU A 45 1.09 -3.89 -19.99
N LEU A 46 1.55 -3.63 -18.76
CA LEU A 46 2.53 -4.47 -18.08
C LEU A 46 1.93 -5.75 -17.47
N SER A 47 0.60 -5.93 -17.55
CA SER A 47 -0.11 -7.02 -16.87
C SER A 47 0.24 -7.11 -15.39
N ILE A 48 0.35 -5.95 -14.71
CA ILE A 48 0.57 -5.91 -13.27
C ILE A 48 -0.64 -6.54 -12.60
N ASN A 49 -0.41 -7.61 -11.84
CA ASN A 49 -1.45 -8.33 -11.11
C ASN A 49 -1.84 -7.59 -9.83
N VAL A 50 -2.31 -6.35 -9.95
CA VAL A 50 -2.85 -5.55 -8.84
C VAL A 50 -4.04 -4.77 -9.36
N ASP A 51 -5.11 -4.69 -8.58
CA ASP A 51 -6.27 -3.88 -8.98
C ASP A 51 -5.93 -2.40 -8.82
N LEU A 52 -5.94 -1.65 -9.92
CA LEU A 52 -5.80 -0.19 -9.91
C LEU A 52 -7.14 0.47 -10.17
N SER A 53 -7.46 1.51 -9.38
CA SER A 53 -8.63 2.35 -9.60
C SER A 53 -8.30 3.82 -9.38
N ILE A 54 -9.12 4.72 -9.94
CA ILE A 54 -9.05 6.15 -9.70
C ILE A 54 -10.31 6.58 -8.95
N LYS A 55 -10.14 7.33 -7.85
CA LYS A 55 -11.25 7.99 -7.13
C LYS A 55 -11.24 9.48 -7.35
N GLU A 56 -12.33 10.14 -6.93
CA GLU A 56 -12.47 11.59 -6.96
C GLU A 56 -11.23 12.29 -6.36
N PRO A 57 -10.76 13.38 -6.99
CA PRO A 57 -9.62 14.12 -6.51
C PRO A 57 -9.97 14.82 -5.18
N ASN A 58 -9.05 14.74 -4.22
CA ASN A 58 -9.14 15.53 -3.00
C ASN A 58 -8.21 16.74 -3.14
N LYS A 59 -8.78 17.89 -3.54
CA LYS A 59 -8.05 19.13 -3.76
C LYS A 59 -7.83 19.96 -2.49
N GLU A 60 -8.50 19.62 -1.39
CA GLU A 60 -8.35 20.29 -0.10
C GLU A 60 -7.08 19.83 0.63
N ASN A 61 -6.58 18.62 0.34
CA ASN A 61 -5.32 18.13 0.89
C ASN A 61 -4.12 18.56 0.02
N HIS A 62 -3.36 19.53 0.51
CA HIS A 62 -2.22 20.11 -0.20
C HIS A 62 -0.86 19.44 0.10
N TYR A 63 -0.84 18.37 0.91
CA TYR A 63 0.41 17.69 1.27
C TYR A 63 1.07 17.02 0.07
N TYR A 64 0.31 16.17 -0.63
CA TYR A 64 0.77 15.53 -1.86
C TYR A 64 0.59 16.47 -3.07
N LYS A 65 1.49 16.37 -4.05
CA LYS A 65 1.47 17.14 -5.30
C LYS A 65 1.15 16.23 -6.48
N GLY A 66 0.29 16.66 -7.40
CA GLY A 66 -0.06 15.87 -8.57
C GLY A 66 -0.96 14.65 -8.29
N PHE A 67 -0.53 13.71 -7.45
CA PHE A 67 -1.40 12.63 -6.98
C PHE A 67 -0.97 12.03 -5.64
N GLN A 68 -1.92 11.33 -5.03
CA GLN A 68 -1.73 10.37 -3.95
C GLN A 68 -2.25 9.00 -4.41
N TYR A 69 -1.62 7.92 -3.94
CA TYR A 69 -2.18 6.59 -3.98
C TYR A 69 -2.40 6.05 -2.56
N THR A 70 -3.38 5.18 -2.41
CA THR A 70 -3.66 4.45 -1.17
C THR A 70 -3.65 2.96 -1.49
N VAL A 71 -2.92 2.20 -0.69
CA VAL A 71 -2.90 0.74 -0.75
C VAL A 71 -3.97 0.23 0.20
N VAL A 72 -4.91 -0.53 -0.32
CA VAL A 72 -6.04 -1.10 0.44
C VAL A 72 -6.04 -2.62 0.31
N THR A 73 -6.56 -3.29 1.33
CA THR A 73 -6.88 -4.71 1.32
C THR A 73 -8.21 -4.90 2.04
N THR A 74 -8.95 -5.94 1.69
CA THR A 74 -10.11 -6.37 2.48
C THR A 74 -9.63 -7.35 3.53
N ILE A 75 -10.00 -7.17 4.81
CA ILE A 75 -9.77 -8.17 5.87
C ILE A 75 -11.06 -8.27 6.67
N ASN A 76 -11.53 -9.49 6.93
CA ASN A 76 -12.80 -9.73 7.64
C ASN A 76 -14.00 -8.98 7.04
N GLY A 77 -14.04 -8.84 5.71
CA GLY A 77 -15.10 -8.13 4.99
C GLY A 77 -15.03 -6.60 5.06
N GLN A 78 -14.01 -6.03 5.71
CA GLN A 78 -13.80 -4.59 5.79
C GLN A 78 -12.63 -4.16 4.91
N GLU A 79 -12.82 -3.11 4.10
CA GLU A 79 -11.72 -2.45 3.39
C GLU A 79 -10.86 -1.65 4.37
N LEU A 80 -9.56 -1.92 4.38
CA LEU A 80 -8.60 -1.30 5.27
C LEU A 80 -7.47 -0.64 4.48
N PRO A 81 -7.22 0.67 4.67
CA PRO A 81 -6.03 1.32 4.15
C PRO A 81 -4.81 0.90 4.96
N ILE A 82 -3.88 0.22 4.29
CA ILE A 82 -2.67 -0.36 4.88
C ILE A 82 -1.41 0.40 4.50
N GLY A 83 -1.48 1.31 3.51
CA GLY A 83 -0.36 2.14 3.11
C GLY A 83 -0.80 3.26 2.19
N ASP A 84 0.08 4.23 1.97
CA ASP A 84 -0.14 5.33 1.06
C ASP A 84 1.17 5.91 0.54
N GLY A 85 1.05 6.81 -0.42
CA GLY A 85 2.17 7.55 -0.95
C GLY A 85 1.74 8.52 -2.02
N GLY A 86 2.71 9.21 -2.60
CA GLY A 86 2.45 10.23 -3.61
C GLY A 86 3.67 11.11 -3.82
N PHE A 87 3.57 12.07 -4.75
CA PHE A 87 4.65 13.04 -4.90
C PHE A 87 4.57 14.10 -3.81
N VAL A 88 5.74 14.56 -3.38
CA VAL A 88 5.94 15.70 -2.49
C VAL A 88 6.98 16.63 -3.10
N ASP A 89 7.07 17.86 -2.62
CA ASP A 89 7.96 18.90 -3.11
C ASP A 89 9.20 19.12 -2.21
N TRP A 90 9.45 18.23 -1.25
CA TRP A 90 10.52 18.39 -0.26
C TRP A 90 11.89 18.62 -0.90
N THR A 91 12.27 17.85 -1.91
CA THR A 91 13.57 18.04 -2.60
C THR A 91 13.62 19.35 -3.39
N GLN A 92 12.49 19.82 -3.93
CA GLN A 92 12.43 21.13 -4.58
C GLN A 92 12.68 22.26 -3.59
N GLN A 93 12.13 22.14 -2.37
CA GLN A 93 12.32 23.10 -1.29
C GLN A 93 13.73 23.04 -0.71
N LEU A 94 14.24 21.84 -0.40
CA LEU A 94 15.55 21.64 0.23
C LEU A 94 16.71 22.00 -0.70
N LEU A 95 16.59 21.77 -2.01
CA LEU A 95 17.65 22.02 -2.99
C LEU A 95 17.45 23.30 -3.80
N GLY A 96 16.32 24.00 -3.63
CA GLY A 96 15.97 25.19 -4.43
C GLY A 96 15.76 24.93 -5.92
N ASN A 97 15.58 23.67 -6.34
CA ASN A 97 15.45 23.28 -7.75
C ASN A 97 14.03 22.78 -8.07
N LYS A 98 13.24 23.59 -8.79
CA LYS A 98 11.86 23.27 -9.19
C LYS A 98 11.73 22.05 -10.12
N ARG A 99 12.83 21.53 -10.65
CA ARG A 99 12.85 20.32 -11.49
C ARG A 99 12.89 19.02 -10.69
N GLU A 100 13.23 19.06 -9.41
CA GLU A 100 13.29 17.87 -8.57
C GLU A 100 11.92 17.21 -8.41
N ARG A 101 11.90 15.88 -8.34
CA ARG A 101 10.68 15.09 -8.12
C ARG A 101 10.98 14.06 -7.04
N LEU A 102 10.16 14.04 -5.99
CA LEU A 102 10.25 13.04 -4.93
C LEU A 102 8.90 12.36 -4.76
N MET A 103 8.88 11.03 -4.88
CA MET A 103 7.74 10.20 -4.50
C MET A 103 8.06 9.51 -3.19
N ILE A 104 7.12 9.53 -2.25
CA ILE A 104 7.21 8.79 -1.00
C ILE A 104 6.19 7.65 -0.99
N SER A 105 6.49 6.61 -0.19
CA SER A 105 5.67 5.43 0.00
C SER A 105 5.83 4.94 1.43
N ALA A 106 4.74 4.51 2.07
CA ALA A 106 4.77 3.83 3.35
C ALA A 106 3.70 2.75 3.44
N ILE A 107 4.00 1.69 4.19
CA ILE A 107 3.05 0.66 4.61
C ILE A 107 3.05 0.58 6.14
N GLY A 108 1.88 0.58 6.76
CA GLY A 108 1.73 0.54 8.21
C GLY A 108 1.69 -0.89 8.73
N LEU A 109 2.82 -1.42 9.19
CA LEU A 109 2.91 -2.79 9.71
C LEU A 109 2.02 -3.00 10.95
N ASP A 110 1.94 -2.01 11.84
CA ASP A 110 1.09 -2.08 13.04
C ASP A 110 -0.39 -2.26 12.69
N ARG A 111 -0.85 -1.66 11.57
CA ARG A 111 -2.22 -1.82 11.08
C ARG A 111 -2.50 -3.26 10.64
N LEU A 112 -1.50 -3.93 10.05
CA LEU A 112 -1.61 -5.32 9.62
C LEU A 112 -1.56 -6.26 10.83
N ILE A 113 -0.65 -6.03 11.77
CA ILE A 113 -0.50 -6.84 12.98
C ILE A 113 -1.80 -6.80 13.81
N ALA A 114 -2.44 -5.63 13.92
CA ALA A 114 -3.72 -5.49 14.61
C ALA A 114 -4.87 -6.33 14.00
N GLN A 115 -4.72 -6.82 12.76
CA GLN A 115 -5.71 -7.66 12.08
C GLN A 115 -5.34 -9.15 12.09
N MET A 116 -4.18 -9.52 12.67
CA MET A 116 -3.78 -10.92 12.74
C MET A 116 -4.77 -11.70 13.62
N PRO A 117 -5.11 -12.94 13.23
CA PRO A 117 -5.87 -13.82 14.11
C PRO A 117 -5.09 -13.99 15.43
N ALA A 118 -5.82 -14.14 16.53
CA ALA A 118 -5.19 -14.39 17.82
C ALA A 118 -4.25 -15.60 17.69
N VAL A 119 -2.98 -15.41 18.04
CA VAL A 119 -2.03 -16.51 18.11
C VAL A 119 -2.49 -17.40 19.24
N ASP A 120 -2.89 -18.63 18.92
CA ASP A 120 -3.24 -19.61 19.92
C ASP A 120 -1.97 -20.08 20.65
N VAL A 121 -1.71 -19.49 21.81
CA VAL A 121 -0.55 -19.80 22.66
C VAL A 121 -0.76 -21.07 23.48
N SER A 122 -1.92 -21.75 23.37
CA SER A 122 -2.24 -22.92 24.20
C SER A 122 -1.54 -24.22 23.75
N ALA A 123 -0.85 -24.21 22.60
CA ALA A 123 -0.22 -25.40 22.04
C ALA A 123 1.28 -25.60 22.39
N GLN A 124 1.86 -24.80 23.29
CA GLN A 124 3.24 -25.00 23.74
C GLN A 124 3.31 -25.28 25.24
N ASP A 125 3.95 -26.41 25.55
CA ASP A 125 4.42 -26.88 26.86
C ASP A 125 3.40 -27.56 27.79
N THR A 126 3.00 -28.79 27.43
CA THR A 126 2.85 -29.82 28.47
C THR A 126 4.21 -30.51 28.65
N PRO A 127 4.90 -30.38 29.80
CA PRO A 127 6.10 -31.16 30.05
C PRO A 127 5.72 -32.64 30.06
N SER A 128 6.29 -33.42 29.15
CA SER A 128 6.15 -34.88 29.15
C SER A 128 6.60 -35.39 30.52
N SER A 129 5.66 -35.85 31.35
CA SER A 129 5.96 -36.49 32.62
C SER A 129 6.80 -37.73 32.32
N LYS A 130 8.06 -37.71 32.76
CA LYS A 130 8.86 -38.93 32.82
C LYS A 130 8.22 -39.83 33.87
N GLN A 131 7.54 -40.88 33.42
CA GLN A 131 7.30 -42.05 34.25
C GLN A 131 8.64 -42.73 34.49
N ASN A 132 9.16 -42.62 35.71
CA ASN A 132 10.20 -43.52 36.20
C ASN A 132 9.52 -44.49 37.17
N GLY A 133 9.50 -45.77 36.78
CA GLY A 133 9.34 -46.89 37.69
C GLY A 133 10.64 -47.28 38.37
#